data_AF-A0A843X233-F1
#
_entry.id   AF-A0A843X233-F1
#
_cell.length_a   1.000
_cell.length_b   1.000
_cell.length_c   1.000
_cell.angle_alpha   90.00
_cell.angle_beta   90.00
_cell.angle_gamma   90.00
#
_symmetry.space_group_name_H-M   'P 1'
#
loop_
_entity.id
_entity.type
_entity.pdbx_description
1 polymer ?
#
loop_
_entity_poly.entity_id
_entity_poly.type
_entity_poly.pdbx_seq_one_letter_code
_entity_poly.pdbx_strand_id
1 'polypeptide(L)'
;MDRYQRVEKPRPESTINENEIRITAQGMIRNYISYATSLLQCGVFVSGVVRSLDLLFLVPQLWAFEKRMREIVLKAMGQAISKTVAIAEVIKKRIPGLHQDTTISSASITDVWEPIEEGLVP
;
A
#
# COMPACT_ATOMS: atom_id res chain seq x y z
N MET A 1 -14.53 -23.92 26.66
CA MET A 1 -13.26 -23.69 25.92
C MET A 1 -12.57 -22.47 26.55
N ASP A 2 -12.48 -22.44 27.88
CA ASP A 2 -12.25 -21.20 28.65
C ASP A 2 -10.85 -21.14 29.27
N ARG A 3 -9.95 -22.03 28.84
CA ARG A 3 -8.65 -22.29 29.48
C ARG A 3 -7.44 -22.00 28.57
N TYR A 4 -7.67 -21.34 27.45
CA TYR A 4 -6.62 -21.01 26.49
C TYR A 4 -6.64 -19.50 26.22
N GLN A 5 -5.47 -18.87 26.35
CA GLN A 5 -5.28 -17.48 25.98
C GLN A 5 -4.59 -17.40 24.61
N ARG A 6 -5.13 -16.58 23.72
CA ARG A 6 -4.50 -16.34 22.41
C ARG A 6 -3.22 -15.56 22.64
N VAL A 7 -2.09 -16.15 22.26
CA VAL A 7 -0.79 -15.49 22.32
C VAL A 7 -0.44 -15.03 20.91
N GLU A 8 -0.40 -13.70 20.74
CA GLU A 8 -0.03 -13.10 19.47
C GLU A 8 1.49 -13.24 19.28
N LYS A 9 1.93 -14.26 18.53
CA LYS A 9 3.31 -14.26 18.03
C LYS A 9 3.51 -13.04 17.13
N PRO A 10 4.59 -12.26 17.32
CA PRO A 10 4.90 -11.15 16.43
C PRO A 10 5.06 -11.71 15.02
N ARG A 11 4.26 -11.19 14.09
CA ARG A 11 4.34 -11.57 12.68
C ARG A 11 5.76 -11.26 12.23
N PRO A 12 6.44 -12.15 11.49
CA PRO A 12 7.72 -11.80 10.90
C PRO A 12 7.50 -10.58 10.00
N GLU A 13 8.01 -9.42 10.44
CA GLU A 13 8.02 -8.20 9.65
C GLU A 13 8.95 -8.44 8.47
N SER A 14 8.37 -8.92 7.37
CA SER A 14 9.06 -8.93 6.08
C SER A 14 9.43 -7.50 5.72
N THR A 15 10.66 -7.31 5.23
CA THR A 15 11.17 -6.02 4.76
C THR A 15 10.19 -5.42 3.75
N ILE A 16 9.58 -4.29 4.09
CA ILE A 16 8.60 -3.60 3.25
C ILE A 16 9.37 -2.87 2.16
N ASN A 17 9.18 -3.28 0.91
CA ASN A 17 9.76 -2.59 -0.23
C ASN A 17 9.06 -1.23 -0.44
N GLU A 18 9.79 -0.25 -0.97
CA GLU A 18 9.27 1.11 -1.20
C GLU A 18 8.11 1.16 -2.22
N ASN A 19 7.99 0.15 -3.09
CA ASN A 19 6.91 0.03 -4.07
C ASN A 19 5.72 -0.80 -3.57
N GLU A 20 5.77 -1.35 -2.35
CA GLU A 20 4.72 -2.18 -1.78
C GLU A 20 3.77 -1.35 -0.90
N ILE A 21 2.48 -1.40 -1.21
CA ILE A 21 1.42 -0.76 -0.43
C ILE A 21 0.54 -1.85 0.17
N ARG A 22 0.58 -1.98 1.51
CA ARG A 22 -0.27 -2.91 2.26
C ARG A 22 -1.60 -2.25 2.59
N ILE A 23 -2.67 -2.75 2.00
CA ILE A 23 -4.03 -2.24 2.23
C ILE A 23 -4.60 -2.92 3.48
N THR A 24 -5.09 -2.11 4.41
CA THR A 24 -5.73 -2.60 5.65
C THR A 24 -7.25 -2.46 5.58
N ALA A 25 -7.94 -3.28 6.35
CA ALA A 25 -9.40 -3.22 6.44
C ALA A 25 -9.89 -1.89 7.04
N GLN A 26 -9.13 -1.28 7.96
CA GLN A 26 -9.51 -0.03 8.63
C GLN A 26 -9.04 1.24 7.91
N GLY A 27 -7.99 1.17 7.08
CA GLY A 27 -7.43 2.35 6.43
C GLY A 27 -8.37 3.02 5.42
N MET A 28 -8.30 4.36 5.33
CA MET A 28 -9.09 5.16 4.40
C MET A 28 -8.59 5.00 2.95
N ILE A 29 -9.51 4.73 2.02
CA ILE A 29 -9.25 4.53 0.58
C ILE A 29 -8.43 5.70 -0.02
N ARG A 30 -8.78 6.94 0.35
CA ARG A 30 -8.12 8.15 -0.18
C ARG A 30 -6.62 8.15 0.08
N ASN A 31 -6.18 7.72 1.26
CA ASN A 31 -4.77 7.75 1.63
C ASN A 31 -3.94 6.83 0.73
N TYR A 32 -4.46 5.63 0.45
CA TYR A 32 -3.81 4.68 -0.44
C TYR A 32 -3.73 5.18 -1.87
N ILE A 33 -4.82 5.78 -2.38
CA ILE A 33 -4.81 6.35 -3.73
C ILE A 33 -3.81 7.49 -3.82
N SER A 34 -3.83 8.43 -2.86
CA SER A 34 -2.90 9.57 -2.84
C SER A 34 -1.45 9.10 -2.84
N TYR A 35 -1.11 8.13 -1.97
CA TYR A 35 0.23 7.59 -1.87
C TYR A 35 0.65 6.85 -3.14
N ALA A 36 -0.21 5.99 -3.67
CA ALA A 36 0.04 5.28 -4.93
C ALA A 36 0.25 6.26 -6.10
N THR A 37 -0.55 7.33 -6.19
CA THR A 37 -0.38 8.35 -7.22
C THR A 37 0.91 9.13 -7.04
N SER A 38 1.34 9.46 -5.82
CA SER A 38 2.62 10.15 -5.60
C SER A 38 3.82 9.28 -5.98
N LEU A 39 3.72 7.95 -5.85
CA LEU A 39 4.79 7.04 -6.27
C LEU A 39 4.87 6.91 -7.81
N LEU A 40 3.73 6.89 -8.50
CA LEU A 40 3.65 6.73 -9.96
C LEU A 40 3.79 8.05 -10.74
N GLN A 41 3.39 9.18 -10.14
CA GLN A 41 3.44 10.51 -10.72
C GLN A 41 4.51 11.34 -10.03
N CYS A 42 5.69 11.41 -10.64
CA CYS A 42 6.64 12.48 -10.37
C CYS A 42 6.25 13.64 -11.30
N GLY A 43 5.71 14.72 -10.71
CA GLY A 43 5.25 15.91 -11.42
C GLY A 43 3.77 16.20 -11.16
N VAL A 44 3.48 17.00 -10.13
CA VAL A 44 2.19 17.69 -10.02
C VAL A 44 2.16 18.74 -11.14
N PHE A 45 1.62 18.38 -12.30
CA PHE A 45 1.15 19.39 -13.25
C PHE A 45 -0.11 20.00 -12.63
N VAL A 46 0.07 21.09 -11.86
CA VAL A 46 -1.05 21.89 -11.36
C VAL A 46 -1.71 22.50 -12.59
N SER A 47 -2.75 21.83 -13.09
CA SER A 47 -3.66 22.36 -14.09
C SER A 47 -4.30 23.62 -13.50
N GLY A 48 -3.77 24.80 -13.82
CA GLY A 48 -4.45 26.04 -13.45
C GLY A 48 -3.72 27.35 -13.70
N VAL A 49 -2.39 27.45 -13.59
CA VAL A 49 -1.71 28.74 -13.74
C VAL A 49 -0.26 28.55 -14.18
N VAL A 50 0.02 28.36 -15.49
CA VAL A 50 1.27 28.88 -16.11
C VAL A 50 1.02 29.04 -17.61
N ARG A 51 0.47 30.19 -18.00
CA ARG A 51 0.51 30.71 -19.38
C ARG A 51 1.15 32.09 -19.35
N SER A 52 2.42 32.16 -18.97
CA SER A 52 3.28 33.28 -19.36
C SER A 52 4.73 32.83 -19.24
N LEU A 53 5.54 33.28 -20.17
CA LEU A 53 6.92 32.87 -20.47
C LEU A 53 7.96 33.20 -19.37
N ASP A 54 7.60 33.24 -18.09
CA ASP A 54 8.34 34.07 -17.13
C ASP A 54 9.21 33.38 -16.07
N LEU A 55 9.61 32.10 -16.19
CA LEU A 55 10.51 31.53 -15.15
C LEU A 55 11.35 30.31 -15.54
N LEU A 56 11.82 30.22 -16.79
CA LEU A 56 12.74 29.14 -17.20
C LEU A 56 14.20 29.33 -16.74
N PHE A 57 14.56 30.44 -16.07
CA PHE A 57 15.96 30.77 -15.78
C PHE A 57 16.35 30.92 -14.29
N LEU A 58 15.40 30.86 -13.32
CA LEU A 58 15.74 31.16 -11.91
C LEU A 58 15.22 30.16 -10.86
N VAL A 59 14.91 28.92 -11.23
CA VAL A 59 14.71 27.87 -10.21
C VAL A 59 15.41 26.57 -10.61
N PRO A 60 16.73 26.47 -10.41
CA PRO A 60 17.44 25.18 -10.44
C PRO A 60 16.93 24.21 -9.35
N GLN A 61 16.25 24.74 -8.32
CA GLN A 61 15.77 24.03 -7.12
C GLN A 61 14.41 23.30 -7.28
N LEU A 62 13.86 23.19 -8.51
CA LEU A 62 12.57 22.52 -8.80
C LEU A 62 12.72 21.17 -9.51
N TRP A 63 13.95 20.67 -9.66
CA TRP A 63 14.25 19.36 -10.22
C TRP A 63 14.58 18.34 -9.13
N ALA A 64 13.83 18.31 -8.04
CA ALA A 64 13.78 17.14 -7.17
C ALA A 64 12.90 16.06 -7.83
N PHE A 65 13.30 15.62 -9.03
CA PHE A 65 12.62 14.60 -9.82
C PHE A 65 13.23 13.24 -9.50
N GLU A 66 13.20 12.81 -8.24
CA GLU A 66 14.10 11.72 -7.84
C GLU A 66 13.50 10.32 -7.73
N LYS A 67 12.18 10.11 -7.72
CA LYS A 67 11.64 8.75 -7.83
C LYS A 67 10.28 8.70 -8.52
N ARG A 68 10.27 8.50 -9.84
CA ARG A 68 9.09 7.94 -10.53
C ARG A 68 9.19 6.42 -10.49
N MET A 69 8.41 5.78 -9.62
CA MET A 69 8.30 4.32 -9.64
C MET A 69 7.53 3.91 -10.91
N ARG A 70 8.03 2.90 -11.62
CA ARG A 70 7.36 2.33 -12.81
C ARG A 70 6.28 1.32 -12.45
N GLU A 71 6.34 0.80 -11.24
CA GLU A 71 5.49 -0.28 -10.74
C GLU A 71 5.17 -0.02 -9.27
N ILE A 72 3.94 -0.35 -8.88
CA ILE A 72 3.50 -0.41 -7.49
C ILE A 72 2.83 -1.76 -7.25
N VAL A 73 3.01 -2.31 -6.05
CA VAL A 73 2.44 -3.60 -5.65
C VAL A 73 1.43 -3.36 -4.54
N LEU A 74 0.16 -3.58 -4.84
CA LEU A 74 -0.90 -3.52 -3.82
C LEU A 74 -1.08 -4.90 -3.21
N LYS A 75 -0.80 -5.04 -1.90
CA LYS A 75 -1.02 -6.30 -1.16
C LYS A 75 -2.17 -6.15 -0.17
N ALA A 76 -3.00 -7.17 -0.11
CA ALA A 76 -4.12 -7.22 0.81
C ALA A 76 -4.49 -8.64 1.19
N MET A 77 -5.12 -8.77 2.35
CA MET A 77 -5.58 -10.05 2.89
C MET A 77 -6.97 -9.90 3.51
N GLY A 78 -7.78 -10.96 3.42
CA GLY A 78 -9.10 -11.03 4.05
C GLY A 78 -10.05 -9.91 3.59
N GLN A 79 -10.64 -9.19 4.55
CA GLN A 79 -11.63 -8.14 4.27
C GLN A 79 -11.07 -6.94 3.48
N ALA A 80 -9.76 -6.81 3.35
CA ALA A 80 -9.13 -5.74 2.56
C ALA A 80 -9.06 -6.02 1.05
N ILE A 81 -9.34 -7.25 0.60
CA ILE A 81 -9.22 -7.65 -0.81
C ILE A 81 -10.16 -6.82 -1.69
N SER A 82 -11.45 -6.73 -1.33
CA SER A 82 -12.44 -5.97 -2.10
C SER A 82 -12.07 -4.50 -2.24
N LYS A 83 -11.57 -3.90 -1.16
CA LYS A 83 -11.08 -2.52 -1.13
C LYS A 83 -9.89 -2.31 -2.08
N THR A 84 -9.00 -3.29 -2.15
CA THR A 84 -7.79 -3.22 -2.98
C THR A 84 -8.12 -3.20 -4.46
N VAL A 85 -9.10 -4.02 -4.88
CA VAL A 85 -9.60 -4.00 -6.27
C VAL A 85 -10.15 -2.62 -6.61
N ALA A 86 -10.97 -2.02 -5.73
CA ALA A 86 -11.51 -0.68 -5.96
C ALA A 86 -10.40 0.40 -6.08
N ILE A 87 -9.37 0.32 -5.23
CA ILE A 87 -8.23 1.24 -5.29
C ILE A 87 -7.46 1.08 -6.61
N ALA A 88 -7.17 -0.16 -7.03
CA ALA A 88 -6.49 -0.45 -8.28
C ALA A 88 -7.25 0.12 -9.49
N GLU A 89 -8.57 -0.07 -9.54
CA GLU A 89 -9.43 0.50 -10.59
C GLU A 89 -9.38 2.03 -10.65
N VAL A 90 -9.41 2.69 -9.49
CA VAL A 90 -9.32 4.16 -9.45
C VAL A 90 -7.95 4.66 -9.93
N ILE A 91 -6.87 3.98 -9.57
CA ILE A 91 -5.51 4.37 -10.01
C ILE A 91 -5.37 4.21 -11.53
N LYS A 92 -5.81 3.10 -12.11
CA LYS A 92 -5.82 2.89 -13.56
C LYS A 92 -6.63 3.95 -14.32
N LYS A 93 -7.76 4.38 -13.74
CA LYS A 93 -8.59 5.45 -14.34
C LYS A 93 -7.90 6.82 -14.30
N ARG A 94 -7.05 7.07 -13.30
CA ARG A 94 -6.33 8.35 -13.16
C ARG A 94 -5.07 8.44 -14.01
N ILE A 95 -4.46 7.30 -14.34
CA ILE A 95 -3.20 7.23 -15.08
C ILE A 95 -3.40 6.36 -16.32
N PRO A 96 -3.59 6.95 -17.51
CA PRO A 96 -3.74 6.19 -18.74
C PRO A 96 -2.44 5.43 -19.07
N GLY A 97 -2.58 4.21 -19.58
CA GLY A 97 -1.44 3.36 -19.97
C GLY A 97 -0.87 2.49 -18.83
N LEU A 98 -1.49 2.46 -17.65
CA LEU A 98 -1.11 1.53 -16.58
C LEU A 98 -1.68 0.13 -16.86
N HIS A 99 -0.82 -0.88 -16.84
CA HIS A 99 -1.21 -2.28 -16.91
C HIS A 99 -1.41 -2.86 -15.50
N GLN A 100 -2.35 -3.80 -15.37
CA GLN A 100 -2.57 -4.52 -14.12
C GLN A 100 -2.16 -5.97 -14.29
N ASP A 101 -1.31 -6.42 -13.38
CA ASP A 101 -1.09 -7.83 -13.09
C ASP A 101 -1.79 -8.18 -11.78
N THR A 102 -2.46 -9.32 -11.71
CA THR A 102 -3.20 -9.77 -10.52
C THR A 102 -2.79 -11.19 -10.18
N THR A 103 -2.03 -11.32 -9.10
CA THR A 103 -1.63 -12.60 -8.52
C THR A 103 -2.46 -12.89 -7.28
N ILE A 104 -2.99 -14.11 -7.18
CA ILE A 104 -3.74 -14.59 -6.00
C ILE A 104 -2.85 -15.62 -5.28
N SER A 105 -2.71 -15.45 -3.98
CA SER A 105 -1.96 -16.37 -3.12
C SER A 105 -2.74 -16.67 -1.84
N SER A 106 -2.64 -17.89 -1.35
CA SER A 106 -3.13 -18.26 -0.01
C SER A 106 -2.05 -18.01 1.03
N ALA A 107 -2.40 -17.39 2.16
CA ALA A 107 -1.53 -17.27 3.32
C ALA A 107 -2.15 -17.98 4.52
N SER A 108 -1.43 -18.91 5.14
CA SER A 108 -1.84 -19.58 6.37
C SER A 108 -1.47 -18.74 7.59
N ILE A 109 -2.47 -18.34 8.38
CA ILE A 109 -2.25 -17.71 9.69
C ILE A 109 -2.36 -18.82 10.73
N THR A 110 -1.28 -19.07 11.46
CA THR A 110 -1.27 -19.98 12.62
C THR A 110 -1.39 -19.17 13.90
N ASP A 111 -2.52 -19.29 14.59
CA ASP A 111 -2.70 -18.74 15.93
C ASP A 111 -2.11 -19.70 16.97
N VAL A 112 -1.31 -19.17 17.90
CA VAL A 112 -0.75 -19.95 19.01
C VAL A 112 -1.60 -19.70 20.26
N TRP A 113 -1.90 -20.79 20.96
CA TRP A 113 -2.72 -20.78 22.16
C TRP A 113 -1.91 -21.37 23.31
N GLU A 114 -1.78 -20.62 24.41
CA GLU A 114 -1.12 -21.12 25.61
C GLU A 114 -2.19 -21.50 26.67
N PRO A 115 -2.03 -22.66 27.33
CA PRO A 115 -2.92 -23.07 28.41
C PRO A 115 -2.70 -22.18 29.65
N ILE A 116 -3.80 -21.81 30.31
CA ILE A 116 -3.78 -20.92 31.48
C ILE A 116 -3.46 -21.69 32.78
N GLU A 117 -3.56 -23.03 32.76
CA GLU A 117 -3.29 -23.90 33.92
C GLU A 117 -2.02 -24.75 33.67
N GLU A 118 -1.02 -24.64 34.56
CA GLU A 118 0.19 -25.48 34.58
C GLU A 118 -0.17 -26.94 34.85
N GLY A 119 0.07 -27.83 33.87
CA GLY A 119 -0.18 -29.28 33.99
C GLY A 119 -1.00 -29.91 32.86
N LEU A 120 -1.43 -29.12 31.86
CA LEU A 120 -2.10 -29.62 30.65
C LEU A 120 -1.11 -29.78 29.49
N VAL A 121 -0.15 -30.69 29.65
CA VAL A 121 0.68 -31.22 28.56
C VAL A 121 0.77 -32.74 28.78
N PRO A 122 0.39 -33.58 27.81
CA PRO A 122 0.66 -35.01 27.90
C PRO A 122 2.16 -35.32 27.82
#